data_AF-A0A944JTJ5-F1
#
_entry.id   AF-A0A944JTJ5-F1
#
_cell.length_a   1.000
_cell.length_b   1.000
_cell.length_c   1.000
_cell.angle_alpha   90.00
_cell.angle_beta   90.00
_cell.angle_gamma   90.00
#
_symmetry.space_group_name_H-M   'P 1'
#
loop_
_entity.id
_entity.type
_entity.pdbx_description
1 polymer ?
#
loop_
_entity_poly.entity_id
_entity_poly.type
_entity_poly.pdbx_seq_one_letter_code
_entity_poly.pdbx_strand_id
1 'polypeptide(L)'
;MSAGTFPATSVELSRLLTAVRRGRVLTVTGPFREPPSLLVREIGERLASNFCDGVAVVRMDHRFGIRDLTAALGCVPGMPFLPCGTADAASWLAERDVLLVLDGSDHLGPETLDWLRRLLSVAPGLRILAAGQHPLAFAQERVHRL
;
A
#
# COMPACT_ATOMS: atom_id res chain seq x y z
N MET A 1 4.26 23.90 -21.41
CA MET A 1 3.66 23.36 -20.18
C MET A 1 3.00 22.04 -20.57
N SER A 2 3.74 20.94 -20.52
CA SER A 2 3.21 19.63 -20.90
C SER A 2 2.24 19.19 -19.81
N ALA A 3 0.96 19.08 -20.15
CA ALA A 3 -0.01 18.39 -19.32
C ALA A 3 0.52 16.96 -19.15
N GLY A 4 1.02 16.65 -17.96
CA GLY A 4 1.26 15.27 -17.57
C GLY A 4 -0.07 14.56 -17.77
N THR A 5 -0.12 13.68 -18.77
CA THR A 5 -1.25 12.77 -18.88
C THR A 5 -1.23 11.98 -17.57
N PHE A 6 -2.39 11.93 -16.91
CA PHE A 6 -2.52 11.21 -15.66
C PHE A 6 -2.85 9.76 -16.00
N PRO A 7 -2.31 8.78 -15.28
CA PRO A 7 -2.55 7.36 -15.56
C PRO A 7 -4.02 6.96 -15.37
N ALA A 8 -4.79 7.78 -14.65
CA ALA A 8 -6.20 7.62 -14.40
C ALA A 8 -6.94 8.94 -14.64
N THR A 9 -8.09 8.88 -15.30
CA THR A 9 -9.03 9.99 -15.39
C THR A 9 -9.50 10.43 -14.00
N SER A 10 -9.99 11.66 -13.86
CA SER A 10 -10.57 12.17 -12.59
C SER A 10 -11.65 11.24 -12.01
N VAL A 11 -12.43 10.60 -12.89
CA VAL A 11 -13.45 9.61 -12.51
C VAL A 11 -12.83 8.32 -11.96
N GLU A 12 -11.80 7.79 -12.61
CA GLU A 12 -11.09 6.58 -12.16
C GLU A 12 -10.37 6.83 -10.84
N LEU A 13 -9.71 7.97 -10.69
CA LEU A 13 -9.06 8.35 -9.45
C LEU A 13 -10.07 8.44 -8.29
N SER A 14 -11.25 9.03 -8.53
CA SER A 14 -12.34 9.07 -7.54
C SER A 14 -12.85 7.68 -7.15
N ARG A 15 -12.93 6.76 -8.12
CA ARG A 15 -13.30 5.36 -7.87
C ARG A 15 -12.23 4.63 -7.04
N LEU A 16 -10.95 4.83 -7.36
CA LEU A 16 -9.83 4.25 -6.62
C LEU A 16 -9.80 4.77 -5.18
N LEU A 17 -9.92 6.09 -4.97
CA LEU A 17 -10.01 6.70 -3.64
C LEU A 17 -11.16 6.09 -2.82
N THR A 18 -12.33 5.92 -3.44
CA THR A 18 -13.49 5.29 -2.80
C THR A 18 -13.23 3.81 -2.49
N ALA A 19 -12.55 3.10 -3.38
CA ALA A 19 -12.20 1.70 -3.20
C ALA A 19 -11.20 1.49 -2.05
N VAL A 20 -10.18 2.35 -1.92
CA VAL A 20 -9.25 2.33 -0.79
C VAL A 20 -9.98 2.62 0.52
N ARG A 21 -10.94 3.57 0.53
CA ARG A 21 -11.69 3.91 1.75
C ARG A 21 -12.65 2.80 2.19
N ARG A 22 -13.25 2.07 1.24
CA ARG A 22 -14.22 1.00 1.52
C ARG A 22 -13.60 -0.38 1.70
N GLY A 23 -12.42 -0.60 1.13
CA GLY A 23 -11.68 -1.85 1.21
C GLY A 23 -10.52 -1.79 2.19
N ARG A 24 -9.95 -2.95 2.50
CA ARG A 24 -8.71 -3.05 3.29
C ARG A 24 -7.49 -3.28 2.41
N VAL A 25 -7.70 -3.90 1.25
CA VAL A 25 -6.63 -4.20 0.30
C VAL A 25 -7.16 -3.84 -1.08
N LEU A 26 -6.50 -2.92 -1.76
CA LEU A 26 -6.74 -2.57 -3.15
C LEU A 26 -5.46 -2.85 -3.93
N THR A 27 -5.55 -3.67 -4.96
CA THR A 27 -4.44 -3.86 -5.90
C THR A 27 -4.85 -3.32 -7.25
N VAL A 28 -4.10 -2.32 -7.71
CA VAL A 28 -4.22 -1.79 -9.05
C VAL A 28 -3.33 -2.63 -9.95
N THR A 29 -3.93 -3.19 -10.99
CA THR A 29 -3.27 -4.03 -11.99
C THR A 29 -3.57 -3.51 -13.39
N GLY A 30 -2.76 -3.86 -14.37
CA GLY A 30 -3.05 -3.56 -15.77
C GLY A 30 -1.82 -3.11 -16.54
N PRO A 31 -1.94 -3.02 -17.88
CA PRO A 31 -0.93 -2.39 -18.71
C PRO A 31 -0.93 -0.89 -18.42
N PHE A 32 -0.18 -0.48 -17.39
CA PHE A 32 -0.08 0.92 -17.04
C PHE A 32 0.53 1.68 -18.24
N ARG A 33 -0.21 2.67 -18.77
CA ARG A 33 0.26 3.53 -19.86
C ARG A 33 1.43 4.42 -19.41
N GLU A 34 1.54 4.64 -18.11
CA GLU A 34 2.48 5.50 -17.41
C GLU A 34 2.91 4.81 -16.10
N PRO A 35 3.94 5.29 -15.39
CA PRO A 35 4.43 4.60 -14.20
C PRO A 35 3.34 4.48 -13.13
N PRO A 36 2.97 3.25 -12.68
CA PRO A 36 1.98 3.04 -11.62
C PRO A 36 2.32 3.82 -10.34
N SER A 37 3.62 4.04 -10.10
CA SER A 37 4.19 4.89 -9.06
C SER A 37 3.51 6.24 -8.91
N LEU A 38 3.22 6.92 -10.03
CA LEU A 38 2.59 8.25 -10.00
C LEU A 38 1.15 8.16 -9.48
N LEU A 39 0.42 7.15 -9.92
CA LEU A 39 -0.97 6.93 -9.51
C LEU A 39 -1.07 6.61 -8.02
N VAL A 40 -0.30 5.62 -7.54
CA VAL A 40 -0.41 5.19 -6.15
C VAL A 40 0.12 6.23 -5.17
N ARG A 41 1.13 7.01 -5.57
CA ARG A 41 1.60 8.15 -4.77
C ARG A 41 0.53 9.23 -4.68
N GLU A 42 -0.09 9.61 -5.80
CA GLU A 42 -1.18 10.60 -5.81
C GLU A 42 -2.35 10.15 -4.91
N ILE A 43 -2.72 8.87 -4.99
CA ILE A 43 -3.76 8.31 -4.11
C ILE A 43 -3.34 8.40 -2.65
N GLY A 44 -2.09 8.03 -2.34
CA GLY A 44 -1.53 8.14 -0.99
C GLY A 44 -1.56 9.57 -0.45
N GLU A 45 -1.11 10.55 -1.24
CA GLU A 45 -1.12 11.97 -0.88
C GLU A 45 -2.54 12.50 -0.64
N ARG A 46 -3.49 12.16 -1.53
CA ARG A 46 -4.89 12.58 -1.39
C ARG A 46 -5.59 11.96 -0.20
N LEU A 47 -5.19 10.75 0.19
CA LEU A 47 -5.74 10.06 1.34
C LEU A 47 -4.97 10.34 2.63
N ALA A 48 -3.83 11.04 2.60
CA ALA A 48 -3.02 11.22 3.80
C ALA A 48 -3.79 11.86 4.97
N SER A 49 -4.73 12.76 4.69
CA SER A 49 -5.61 13.37 5.70
C SER A 49 -6.69 12.43 6.25
N ASN A 50 -6.93 11.28 5.61
CA ASN A 50 -7.88 10.26 6.04
C ASN A 50 -7.28 9.22 6.99
N PHE A 51 -5.95 9.16 7.13
CA PHE A 51 -5.24 8.19 7.96
C PHE A 51 -4.55 8.92 9.11
N CYS A 52 -5.05 8.73 10.33
CA CYS A 52 -4.56 9.45 11.52
C CYS A 52 -3.08 9.19 11.81
N ASP A 53 -2.59 8.00 11.49
CA ASP A 53 -1.19 7.59 11.71
C ASP A 53 -0.34 7.70 10.43
N GLY A 54 -0.91 8.25 9.36
CA GLY A 54 -0.19 8.61 8.14
C GLY A 54 -0.16 7.54 7.05
N VAL A 55 0.70 7.79 6.06
CA VAL A 55 0.82 6.99 4.83
C VAL A 55 2.26 6.55 4.65
N ALA A 56 2.48 5.25 4.53
CA ALA A 56 3.76 4.64 4.23
C ALA A 56 3.84 4.33 2.73
N VAL A 57 4.73 5.00 1.99
CA VAL A 57 4.94 4.69 0.56
C VAL A 57 6.22 3.89 0.41
N VAL A 58 6.09 2.65 -0.07
CA VAL A 58 7.19 1.73 -0.31
C VAL A 58 7.29 1.45 -1.79
N ARG A 59 8.39 1.92 -2.39
CA ARG A 59 8.74 1.64 -3.78
C ARG A 59 9.71 0.48 -3.84
N MET A 60 9.34 -0.55 -4.59
CA MET A 60 10.08 -1.80 -4.71
C MET A 60 10.65 -1.89 -6.11
N ASP A 61 11.97 -1.71 -6.22
CA ASP A 61 12.71 -1.86 -7.48
C ASP A 61 13.40 -3.22 -7.59
N HIS A 62 13.37 -3.99 -6.50
CA HIS A 62 14.00 -5.30 -6.35
C HIS A 62 13.16 -6.14 -5.38
N ARG A 63 13.54 -7.39 -5.17
CA ARG A 63 12.84 -8.30 -4.24
C ARG A 63 12.82 -7.74 -2.82
N PHE A 64 11.64 -7.60 -2.23
CA PHE A 64 11.45 -7.09 -0.86
C PHE A 64 11.07 -8.21 0.11
N GLY A 65 11.78 -8.27 1.22
CA GLY A 65 11.51 -9.15 2.35
C GLY A 65 10.73 -8.45 3.47
N ILE A 66 10.43 -9.22 4.51
CA ILE A 66 9.79 -8.72 5.74
C ILE A 66 10.61 -7.61 6.39
N ARG A 67 11.95 -7.73 6.38
CA ARG A 67 12.85 -6.73 6.98
C ARG A 67 12.78 -5.40 6.27
N ASP A 68 12.74 -5.41 4.93
CA ASP A 68 12.68 -4.20 4.12
C ASP A 68 11.35 -3.46 4.34
N LEU A 69 10.23 -4.20 4.37
CA LEU A 69 8.93 -3.62 4.70
C LEU A 69 8.85 -3.09 6.14
N THR A 70 9.43 -3.81 7.11
CA THR A 70 9.45 -3.36 8.51
C THR A 70 10.26 -2.07 8.65
N ALA A 71 11.41 -1.98 7.97
CA ALA A 71 12.21 -0.77 7.93
C ALA A 71 11.45 0.39 7.27
N ALA A 72 10.76 0.12 6.16
CA ALA A 72 9.97 1.14 5.46
C ALA A 72 8.78 1.64 6.30
N LEU A 73 8.13 0.77 7.06
CA LEU A 73 7.11 1.16 8.03
C LEU A 73 7.72 2.03 9.14
N GLY A 74 8.89 1.68 9.67
CA GLY A 74 9.59 2.46 10.70
C GLY A 74 10.00 3.87 10.26
N CYS A 75 10.02 4.17 8.96
CA CYS A 75 10.37 5.49 8.42
C CYS A 75 9.16 6.45 8.30
N VAL A 76 7.93 6.01 8.60
CA VAL A 76 6.77 6.91 8.54
C VAL A 76 6.89 7.96 9.66
N PRO A 77 6.76 9.26 9.34
CA PRO A 77 6.83 10.32 10.35
C PRO A 77 5.85 10.07 11.49
N GLY A 78 6.33 10.05 12.74
CA GLY A 78 5.52 9.71 13.92
C GLY A 78 5.64 8.25 14.39
N MET A 79 6.43 7.42 13.70
CA MET A 79 6.72 6.05 14.12
C MET A 79 7.80 5.98 15.20
N PRO A 80 7.61 5.20 16.28
CA PRO A 80 8.73 4.66 17.03
C PRO A 80 9.49 3.67 16.14
N PHE A 81 10.82 3.74 16.14
CA PHE A 81 11.68 2.79 15.45
C PHE A 81 11.30 1.36 15.86
N LEU A 82 10.73 0.58 14.94
CA LEU A 82 10.35 -0.81 15.20
C LEU A 82 11.66 -1.63 15.38
N PRO A 83 11.97 -2.13 16.59
CA PRO A 83 13.06 -3.08 16.73
C PRO A 83 12.73 -4.32 15.88
N CYS A 84 13.76 -4.92 15.30
CA CYS A 84 13.62 -5.95 14.27
C CYS A 84 12.80 -7.15 14.82
N GLY A 85 11.51 -7.22 14.50
CA GLY A 85 10.63 -8.28 14.99
C GLY A 85 9.22 -8.20 14.39
N THR A 86 8.66 -9.35 14.02
CA THR A 86 7.32 -9.45 13.43
C THR A 86 6.19 -9.25 14.44
N ALA A 87 6.45 -9.52 15.73
CA ALA A 87 5.49 -9.38 16.82
C ALA A 87 5.20 -7.91 17.18
N ASP A 88 6.19 -7.03 17.02
CA ASP A 88 6.07 -5.62 17.37
C ASP A 88 5.31 -4.84 16.29
N ALA A 89 5.55 -5.12 15.00
CA ALA A 89 4.81 -4.49 13.91
C ALA A 89 3.29 -4.77 13.99
N ALA A 90 2.93 -6.02 14.32
CA ALA A 90 1.56 -6.47 14.53
C ALA A 90 0.86 -5.70 15.66
N SER A 91 1.47 -5.68 16.84
CA SER A 91 0.93 -5.01 18.03
C SER A 91 0.87 -3.49 17.85
N TRP A 92 1.86 -2.92 17.17
CA TRP A 92 1.91 -1.50 16.88
C TRP A 92 0.85 -1.05 15.87
N LEU A 93 0.63 -1.83 14.80
CA LEU A 93 -0.41 -1.56 13.80
C LEU A 93 -1.83 -1.83 14.33
N ALA A 94 -1.99 -2.63 15.39
CA ALA A 94 -3.28 -3.05 15.93
C ALA A 94 -4.23 -1.88 16.23
N GLU A 95 -3.69 -0.78 16.75
CA GLU A 95 -4.45 0.39 17.21
C GLU A 95 -4.32 1.61 16.27
N ARG A 96 -3.77 1.42 15.06
CA ARG A 96 -3.41 2.53 14.17
C ARG A 96 -4.12 2.49 12.83
N ASP A 97 -4.44 3.67 12.32
CA ASP A 97 -5.02 3.86 10.99
C ASP A 97 -3.94 4.33 10.02
N VAL A 98 -3.34 3.37 9.30
CA VAL A 98 -2.21 3.56 8.39
C VAL A 98 -2.57 3.07 6.99
N LEU A 99 -2.19 3.85 5.98
CA LEU A 99 -2.18 3.40 4.59
C LEU A 99 -0.79 2.95 4.17
N LEU A 100 -0.64 1.69 3.82
CA LEU A 100 0.57 1.15 3.20
C LEU A 100 0.42 1.11 1.68
N VAL A 101 1.18 1.96 0.99
CA VAL A 101 1.26 2.01 -0.46
C VAL A 101 2.46 1.18 -0.93
N LEU A 102 2.20 0.15 -1.74
CA LEU A 102 3.16 -0.80 -2.27
C LEU A 102 3.28 -0.62 -3.78
N ASP A 103 4.34 0.05 -4.24
CA ASP A 103 4.61 0.28 -5.66
C ASP A 103 5.65 -0.74 -6.16
N GLY A 104 5.26 -1.61 -7.09
CA GLY A 104 6.08 -2.74 -7.53
C GLY A 104 5.78 -4.03 -6.75
N SER A 105 4.51 -4.30 -6.44
CA SER A 105 4.12 -5.41 -5.56
C SER A 105 4.49 -6.80 -6.08
N ASP A 106 4.80 -6.95 -7.37
CA ASP A 106 5.32 -8.18 -7.97
C ASP A 106 6.67 -8.62 -7.37
N HIS A 107 7.38 -7.71 -6.73
CA HIS A 107 8.66 -8.01 -6.08
C HIS A 107 8.52 -8.60 -4.66
N LEU A 108 7.29 -8.72 -4.15
CA LEU A 108 7.04 -9.32 -2.84
C LEU A 108 7.20 -10.85 -2.91
N GLY A 109 8.02 -11.38 -2.01
CA GLY A 109 8.12 -12.82 -1.80
C GLY A 109 6.87 -13.40 -1.12
N PRO A 110 6.63 -14.72 -1.24
CA PRO A 110 5.48 -15.38 -0.62
C PRO A 110 5.47 -15.24 0.92
N GLU A 111 6.64 -15.30 1.56
CA GLU A 111 6.76 -15.10 3.02
C GLU A 111 6.33 -13.69 3.45
N THR A 112 6.69 -12.69 2.65
CA THR A 112 6.30 -11.29 2.87
C THR A 112 4.79 -11.10 2.73
N LEU A 113 4.18 -11.77 1.74
CA LEU A 113 2.72 -11.76 1.54
C LEU A 113 1.99 -12.41 2.73
N ASP A 114 2.49 -13.53 3.24
CA ASP A 114 1.91 -14.19 4.41
C ASP A 114 2.05 -13.35 5.68
N TRP A 115 3.17 -12.65 5.82
CA TRP A 115 3.35 -11.68 6.90
C TRP A 115 2.37 -10.51 6.81
N LEU A 116 2.19 -9.90 5.63
CA LEU A 116 1.20 -8.85 5.40
C LEU A 116 -0.23 -9.33 5.69
N ARG A 117 -0.58 -10.57 5.31
CA ARG A 117 -1.87 -11.18 5.64
C ARG A 117 -2.09 -11.27 7.15
N ARG A 118 -1.07 -11.67 7.91
CA ARG A 118 -1.14 -11.71 9.38
C ARG A 118 -1.32 -10.31 9.96
N LEU A 119 -0.59 -9.31 9.47
CA LEU A 119 -0.78 -7.92 9.90
C LEU A 119 -2.21 -7.44 9.67
N LEU A 120 -2.77 -7.69 8.48
CA LEU A 120 -4.16 -7.36 8.19
C LEU A 120 -5.14 -8.03 9.16
N SER A 121 -4.85 -9.23 9.67
CA SER A 121 -5.73 -9.90 10.64
C SER A 121 -5.75 -9.23 12.02
N VAL A 122 -4.63 -8.64 12.45
CA VAL A 122 -4.50 -8.03 13.79
C VAL A 122 -4.70 -6.52 13.80
N ALA A 123 -4.53 -5.86 12.66
CA ALA A 123 -4.56 -4.41 12.52
C ALA A 123 -5.75 -3.93 11.70
N PRO A 124 -6.95 -3.80 12.28
CA PRO A 124 -8.16 -3.43 11.53
C PRO A 124 -8.04 -2.09 10.79
N GLY A 125 -7.25 -1.15 11.33
CA GLY A 125 -6.96 0.15 10.69
C GLY A 125 -5.92 0.11 9.57
N LEU A 126 -5.16 -0.99 9.42
CA LEU A 126 -4.22 -1.13 8.30
C LEU A 126 -4.98 -1.28 6.98
N ARG A 127 -4.66 -0.41 6.03
CA ARG A 127 -5.10 -0.51 4.63
C ARG A 127 -3.90 -0.61 3.70
N ILE A 128 -4.03 -1.40 2.65
CA ILE A 128 -2.97 -1.63 1.66
C ILE A 128 -3.45 -1.17 0.28
N LEU A 129 -2.67 -0.32 -0.36
CA LEU A 129 -2.79 0.03 -1.77
C LEU A 129 -1.57 -0.53 -2.51
N ALA A 130 -1.75 -1.56 -3.31
CA ALA A 130 -0.69 -2.13 -4.12
C ALA A 130 -0.83 -1.75 -5.59
N ALA A 131 0.29 -1.57 -6.29
CA ALA A 131 0.34 -1.55 -7.74
C ALA A 131 1.40 -2.53 -8.26
N GLY A 132 0.96 -3.34 -9.22
CA GLY A 132 1.78 -4.36 -9.85
C GLY A 132 1.09 -4.98 -11.06
N GLN A 133 1.78 -5.90 -11.73
CA GLN A 133 1.24 -6.65 -12.85
C GLN A 133 0.25 -7.72 -12.37
N HIS A 134 0.49 -8.29 -11.19
CA HIS A 134 -0.32 -9.36 -10.62
C HIS A 134 -1.01 -8.94 -9.31
N PRO A 135 -2.21 -9.50 -9.04
CA PRO A 135 -2.87 -9.33 -7.75
C PRO A 135 -2.10 -10.02 -6.62
N LEU A 136 -2.30 -9.57 -5.38
CA LEU A 136 -1.69 -10.13 -4.17
C LEU A 136 -2.32 -11.46 -3.72
N ALA A 137 -3.51 -11.77 -4.24
CA ALA A 137 -4.33 -12.91 -3.89
C ALA A 137 -4.72 -12.95 -2.39
N PHE A 138 -5.16 -11.80 -1.84
CA PHE A 138 -5.70 -11.73 -0.48
C PHE A 138 -7.22 -11.89 -0.48
N ALA A 139 -7.79 -12.55 0.54
CA ALA A 139 -9.24 -12.81 0.59
C ALA A 139 -10.11 -11.53 0.61
N GLN A 140 -9.59 -10.43 1.16
CA GLN A 140 -10.27 -9.13 1.22
C GLN A 140 -9.76 -8.14 0.15
N GLU A 141 -9.04 -8.63 -0.85
CA GLU A 141 -8.50 -7.84 -1.95
C GLU A 141 -9.60 -7.41 -2.92
N ARG A 142 -9.64 -6.12 -3.22
CA ARG A 142 -10.25 -5.61 -4.44
C ARG A 142 -9.16 -5.47 -5.48
N VAL A 143 -9.34 -6.09 -6.63
CA VAL A 143 -8.48 -5.87 -7.79
C VAL A 143 -9.14 -4.83 -8.68
N HIS A 144 -8.42 -3.76 -9.00
CA HIS A 144 -8.84 -2.77 -9.98
C HIS A 144 -7.93 -2.87 -11.20
N ARG A 145 -8.52 -3.12 -12.37
CA ARG A 145 -7.77 -3.15 -13.62
C ARG A 145 -7.92 -1.82 -14.33
N LEU A 146 -6.80 -1.20 -14.67
CA LEU A 146 -6.72 -0.05 -15.58
C LEU A 146 -6.55 -0.50 -17.03
#